data_AF-A0A3P6G3Z5-F1
#
_entry.id   AF-A0A3P6G3Z5-F1
#
_cell.length_a   1.000
_cell.length_b   1.000
_cell.length_c   1.000
_cell.angle_alpha   90.00
_cell.angle_beta   90.00
_cell.angle_gamma   90.00
#
_symmetry.space_group_name_H-M   'P 1'
#
loop_
_entity.id
_entity.type
_entity.pdbx_description
1 polymer ?
#
loop_
_entity_poly.entity_id
_entity_poly.type
_entity_poly.pdbx_seq_one_letter_code
_entity_poly.pdbx_strand_id
1 'polypeptide(L)' 'MAATMKLSKLRVCSDSLTLIAAINNKQQMKEIVGIVRDIQEISSEFDFIVFSHIPRKNNERADSLAKQALRAVSV' A
#
# COMPACT_ATOMS: atom_id res chain seq x y z
N MET A 1 13.93 -8.57 -0.68
CA MET A 1 13.25 -7.33 -0.23
C MET A 1 13.15 -6.41 -1.44
N ALA A 2 12.13 -5.55 -1.56
CA ALA A 2 12.05 -4.62 -2.70
C ALA A 2 13.29 -3.71 -2.80
N ALA A 3 13.93 -3.38 -1.67
CA ALA A 3 15.23 -2.70 -1.59
C ALA A 3 16.40 -3.44 -2.29
N THR A 4 16.28 -4.75 -2.55
CA THR A 4 17.30 -5.55 -3.23
C THR A 4 17.21 -5.44 -4.76
N MET A 5 16.11 -4.88 -5.29
CA MET A 5 15.95 -4.53 -6.69
C MET A 5 16.16 -3.02 -6.79
N LYS A 6 17.12 -2.54 -7.59
CA LYS A 6 17.42 -1.11 -7.81
C LYS A 6 16.26 -0.37 -8.49
N LEU A 7 15.09 -0.36 -7.88
CA LEU A 7 13.90 0.30 -8.36
C LEU A 7 13.90 1.71 -7.81
N SER A 8 14.44 2.65 -8.57
CA SER A 8 14.40 4.08 -8.23
C SER A 8 12.99 4.67 -8.27
N LYS A 9 12.07 4.05 -9.04
CA LYS A 9 10.74 4.58 -9.29
C LYS A 9 9.68 3.51 -9.03
N LEU A 10 8.70 3.83 -8.20
CA LEU A 10 7.63 2.91 -7.82
C LEU A 10 6.25 3.57 -7.98
N ARG A 11 5.30 2.82 -8.56
CA ARG A 11 3.88 3.18 -8.53
C ARG A 11 3.17 2.12 -7.70
N VAL A 12 2.54 2.54 -6.61
CA VAL A 12 1.76 1.68 -5.72
C VAL A 12 0.29 1.94 -5.97
N CYS A 13 -0.47 0.88 -6.24
CA CYS A 13 -1.90 0.95 -6.50
C CYS A 13 -2.68 0.20 -5.42
N SER A 14 -3.80 0.77 -4.97
CA SER A 14 -4.72 0.12 -4.04
C SER A 14 -6.17 0.45 -4.40
N ASP A 15 -7.09 -0.45 -4.08
CA ASP A 15 -8.53 -0.22 -4.17
C ASP A 15 -9.14 0.41 -2.90
N SER A 16 -8.33 0.63 -1.86
CA SER A 16 -8.76 1.35 -0.66
C SER A 16 -8.58 2.86 -0.83
N LEU A 17 -9.67 3.55 -1.17
CA LEU A 17 -9.68 5.02 -1.28
C LEU A 17 -9.27 5.68 0.05
N THR A 18 -9.75 5.13 1.17
CA THR A 18 -9.45 5.63 2.52
C THR A 18 -7.95 5.57 2.84
N LEU A 19 -7.28 4.46 2.49
CA LEU A 19 -5.84 4.31 2.69
C LEU A 19 -5.05 5.27 1.78
N ILE A 20 -5.39 5.32 0.49
CA ILE A 20 -4.72 6.22 -0.46
C ILE A 20 -4.88 7.69 -0.03
N ALA A 21 -6.06 8.08 0.44
CA ALA A 21 -6.31 9.42 0.97
C ALA A 21 -5.48 9.70 2.23
N ALA A 22 -5.34 8.74 3.16
CA ALA A 22 -4.49 8.91 4.34
C ALA A 22 -3.01 9.10 3.98
N ILE A 23 -2.50 8.31 3.03
CA ILE A 23 -1.11 8.39 2.60
C ILE A 23 -0.84 9.74 1.91
N ASN A 24 -1.72 10.13 0.97
CA ASN A 24 -1.52 11.33 0.16
C ASN A 24 -1.82 12.63 0.91
N ASN A 25 -2.89 12.67 1.72
CA ASN A 25 -3.36 13.90 2.36
C ASN A 25 -2.97 14.02 3.84
N LYS A 26 -2.19 13.07 4.38
CA LYS A 26 -1.83 13.00 5.82
C LYS A 26 -3.05 13.15 6.73
N GLN A 27 -4.22 12.65 6.31
CA GLN A 27 -5.41 12.68 7.16
C GLN A 27 -5.13 11.86 8.42
N GLN A 28 -5.32 12.48 9.58
CA GLN A 28 -5.08 11.85 10.88
C GLN A 28 -6.15 10.79 11.16
N MET A 29 -6.00 9.61 10.57
CA MET A 29 -6.68 8.41 11.03
C MET A 29 -5.81 7.78 12.11
N LYS A 30 -6.18 8.03 13.37
CA LYS A 30 -5.43 7.57 14.55
C LYS A 30 -5.15 6.07 14.54
N GLU A 31 -6.05 5.26 13.97
CA GLU A 31 -5.91 3.81 13.91
C GLU A 31 -4.79 3.32 12.98
N ILE A 32 -4.55 4.02 11.87
CA ILE A 32 -3.55 3.61 10.86
C ILE A 32 -2.34 4.54 10.80
N VAL A 33 -2.22 5.51 11.73
CA VAL A 33 -1.16 6.52 11.69
C VAL A 33 0.24 5.90 11.75
N GLY A 34 0.42 4.82 12.51
CA GLY A 34 1.68 4.06 12.55
C GLY A 34 2.02 3.45 11.19
N ILE A 35 1.06 2.75 10.58
CA ILE A 35 1.22 2.13 9.26
C ILE A 35 1.53 3.19 8.19
N VAL A 36 0.83 4.34 8.22
CA VAL A 36 1.08 5.44 7.27
C VAL A 36 2.48 6.01 7.44
N ARG A 37 2.97 6.12 8.69
CA ARG A 37 4.33 6.55 8.97
C ARG A 37 5.36 5.53 8.44
N ASP A 38 5.16 4.25 8.69
CA ASP A 38 6.05 3.19 8.18
C ASP A 38 6.11 3.23 6.64
N ILE A 39 4.97 3.41 5.97
CA ILE A 39 4.91 3.59 4.51
C ILE A 39 5.73 4.81 4.08
N GLN A 40 5.64 5.94 4.79
CA GLN A 40 6.41 7.15 4.46
C GLN A 40 7.91 6.96 4.68
N GLU A 41 8.31 6.26 5.74
CA GLU A 41 9.72 5.94 6.01
C GLU A 41 10.29 5.06 4.89
N ILE A 42 9.61 3.98 4.52
CA ILE A 42 10.01 3.11 3.39
C ILE A 42 10.00 3.88 2.05
N SER A 43 9.04 4.79 1.87
CA SER A 43 8.93 5.62 0.67
C SER A 43 10.14 6.53 0.46
N SER A 44 10.84 6.90 1.53
CA SER A 44 12.04 7.75 1.47
C SER A 44 13.24 7.07 0.80
N GLU A 45 13.21 5.75 0.63
CA GLU A 45 14.24 4.98 -0.07
C GLU A 45 14.13 5.05 -1.61
N PHE A 46 13.04 5.62 -2.14
CA PHE A 46 12.78 5.71 -3.58
C PHE A 46 12.97 7.14 -4.10
N ASP A 47 13.63 7.30 -5.24
CA ASP A 47 13.78 8.61 -5.91
C ASP A 47 12.41 9.18 -6.33
N PHE A 48 11.47 8.31 -6.69
CA PHE A 48 10.12 8.70 -7.02
C PHE A 48 9.11 7.60 -6.66
N ILE A 49 8.10 7.95 -5.87
CA ILE A 49 7.02 7.05 -5.52
C ILE A 49 5.67 7.76 -5.59
N VAL A 50 4.65 7.06 -6.10
CA VAL A 50 3.28 7.59 -6.16
C VAL A 50 2.27 6.53 -5.74
N PHE A 51 1.27 6.95 -4.98
CA PHE A 51 0.17 6.12 -4.50
C PHE A 51 -1.11 6.50 -5.24
N SER A 52 -1.73 5.52 -5.90
CA SER A 52 -2.92 5.73 -6.74
C SER A 52 -4.05 4.79 -6.36
N HIS A 53 -5.26 5.33 -6.29
CA HIS A 53 -6.46 4.51 -6.18
C HIS A 53 -6.79 3.86 -7.53
N ILE A 54 -7.15 2.57 -7.51
CA ILE A 54 -7.67 1.84 -8.67
C ILE A 54 -8.98 1.13 -8.31
N PRO A 55 -9.91 0.92 -9.24
CA PRO A 55 -11.11 0.12 -8.96
C PRO A 55 -10.76 -1.30 -8.51
N ARG A 56 -11.57 -1.92 -7.63
CA ARG A 56 -11.35 -3.29 -7.14
C ARG A 56 -11.19 -4.33 -8.24
N LYS A 57 -11.94 -4.20 -9.34
CA LYS A 57 -11.81 -5.03 -10.56
C LYS A 57 -10.43 -4.96 -11.22
N ASN A 58 -9.66 -3.91 -10.96
CA ASN A 58 -8.29 -3.74 -11.43
C ASN A 58 -7.26 -4.21 -10.38
N ASN A 59 -7.68 -4.56 -9.16
CA ASN A 59 -6.84 -5.02 -8.06
C ASN A 59 -7.07 -6.51 -7.71
N GLU A 60 -7.69 -7.27 -8.60
CA GLU A 60 -8.15 -8.66 -8.35
C GLU A 60 -7.04 -9.59 -7.89
N ARG A 61 -5.83 -9.43 -8.43
CA ARG A 61 -4.69 -10.27 -8.05
C ARG A 61 -4.29 -10.06 -6.59
N ALA A 62 -4.19 -8.81 -6.15
CA ALA A 62 -3.85 -8.50 -4.75
C ALA A 62 -4.98 -8.90 -3.80
N ASP A 63 -6.23 -8.63 -4.19
CA ASP A 63 -7.43 -9.01 -3.44
C ASP A 63 -7.53 -10.54 -3.25
N SER A 64 -7.30 -11.31 -4.31
CA SER A 64 -7.30 -12.76 -4.25
C SER A 64 -6.21 -13.30 -3.33
N LEU A 65 -5.00 -12.74 -3.37
CA LEU A 65 -3.91 -13.14 -2.47
C LEU A 65 -4.22 -12.82 -1.01
N ALA A 66 -4.79 -11.64 -0.73
CA ALA A 66 -5.20 -11.26 0.62
C ALA A 66 -6.29 -12.21 1.17
N LYS A 67 -7.28 -12.56 0.33
CA LYS A 67 -8.34 -13.54 0.70
C LYS A 67 -7.78 -14.93 0.97
N GLN A 68 -6.82 -15.38 0.15
CA GLN A 68 -6.15 -16.67 0.37
C GLN A 68 -5.38 -16.69 1.70
N ALA A 69 -4.63 -15.62 2.00
CA ALA A 69 -3.90 -15.50 3.25
C ALA A 69 -4.84 -15.51 4.47
N LEU A 70 -5.96 -14.78 4.41
CA LEU A 70 -6.96 -14.76 5.49
C LEU A 70 -7.54 -16.15 5.77
N ARG A 71 -7.83 -16.91 4.71
CA ARG A 71 -8.31 -18.30 4.83
C ARG A 71 -7.26 -19.23 5.45
N ALA A 72 -5.99 -19.03 5.12
CA ALA A 72 -4.89 -19.83 5.67
C ALA A 72 -4.62 -19.58 7.16
N VAL A 73 -4.93 -18.37 7.65
CA VAL A 73 -4.79 -18.00 9.08
C VAL A 73 -5.99 -18.45 9.92
N SER A 74 -7.12 -18.75 9.29
CA SER A 74 -8.37 -19.14 9.98
C SER A 74 -8.41 -20.65 10.32
N VAL A 75 -7.26 -21.30 10.50
CA VAL A 75 -7.11 -22.71 10.90
C VAL A 75 -6.76 -22.80 12.38
#